data_AF-A0A2T9ZM73-F1
#
_entry.id   AF-A0A2T9ZM73-F1
#
_cell.length_a   1.000
_cell.length_b   1.000
_cell.length_c   1.000
_cell.angle_alpha   90.00
_cell.angle_beta   90.00
_cell.angle_gamma   90.00
#
_symmetry.space_group_name_H-M   'P 1'
#
loop_
_entity.id
_entity.type
_entity.pdbx_description
1 polymer ?
#
loop_
_entity_poly.entity_id
_entity_poly.type
_entity_poly.pdbx_seq_one_letter_code
_entity_poly.pdbx_strand_id
1 'polypeptide(L)'
;MRSLFLLLFVAGCSGGDPTATDPGLIFEDGFENSVDEVDILAEGGTMVRGFDAWLKISPKLTTLRPRNLSDYAYHDCAEMVAWFHAVTGDDNLITMHSGLTCQVYEEPRFKFENGRWLLADRSEGSYYYRIWKHNN
;
A
#
# COMPACT_ATOMS: atom_id res chain seq x y z
N MET A 1 -43.25 -24.84 24.24
CA MET A 1 -42.20 -23.80 24.37
C MET A 1 -40.87 -24.38 23.92
N ARG A 2 -40.26 -23.81 22.88
CA ARG A 2 -38.85 -23.91 22.40
C ARG A 2 -38.85 -23.44 20.93
N SER A 3 -38.91 -22.12 20.72
CA SER A 3 -37.77 -21.22 20.43
C SER A 3 -37.04 -21.54 19.12
N LEU A 4 -37.38 -20.68 18.14
CA LEU A 4 -36.73 -20.33 16.88
C LEU A 4 -35.19 -20.45 16.88
N PHE A 5 -34.65 -21.06 15.83
CA PHE A 5 -33.36 -20.68 15.26
C PHE A 5 -33.64 -20.07 13.88
N LEU A 6 -33.69 -18.73 13.82
CA LEU A 6 -33.68 -18.00 12.56
C LEU A 6 -32.21 -17.81 12.15
N LEU A 7 -31.79 -18.57 11.14
CA LEU A 7 -30.57 -18.32 10.38
C LEU A 7 -30.79 -17.07 9.52
N LEU A 8 -30.40 -15.92 10.04
CA LEU A 8 -30.23 -14.70 9.25
C LEU A 8 -28.93 -14.81 8.46
N PHE A 9 -29.00 -15.41 7.28
CA PHE A 9 -28.05 -15.15 6.21
C PHE A 9 -28.27 -13.72 5.73
N VAL A 10 -27.60 -12.76 6.37
CA VAL A 10 -27.44 -11.43 5.79
C VAL A 10 -26.40 -11.58 4.68
N ALA A 11 -26.87 -11.92 3.47
CA ALA A 11 -26.16 -11.61 2.25
C ALA A 11 -26.17 -10.07 2.12
N GLY A 12 -25.18 -9.43 2.73
CA GLY A 12 -24.96 -8.00 2.62
C GLY A 12 -24.62 -7.66 1.18
N CYS A 13 -25.57 -7.03 0.50
CA CYS A 13 -25.35 -6.37 -0.78
C CYS A 13 -24.14 -5.43 -0.67
N SER A 14 -23.05 -5.79 -1.34
CA SER A 14 -21.89 -4.94 -1.58
C SER A 14 -22.28 -3.76 -2.47
N GLY A 15 -22.90 -2.73 -1.88
CA GLY A 15 -22.74 -1.38 -2.38
C GLY A 15 -21.32 -0.96 -2.07
N GLY A 16 -20.39 -1.23 -2.99
CA GLY A 16 -18.99 -0.88 -2.82
C GLY A 16 -18.84 0.60 -2.52
N ASP A 17 -18.00 0.94 -1.55
CA ASP A 17 -17.67 2.32 -1.23
C ASP A 17 -17.03 2.97 -2.48
N PRO A 18 -17.67 3.96 -3.13
CA PRO A 18 -17.13 4.59 -4.34
C PRO A 18 -15.85 5.39 -4.07
N THR A 19 -15.46 5.54 -2.80
CA THR A 19 -14.24 6.22 -2.38
C THR A 19 -13.11 5.26 -2.01
N ALA A 20 -13.39 3.94 -1.99
CA ALA A 20 -12.38 2.91 -1.81
C ALA A 20 -11.47 2.84 -3.04
N THR A 21 -10.18 2.72 -2.78
CA THR A 21 -9.17 2.62 -3.82
C THR A 21 -9.08 1.19 -4.35
N ASP A 22 -8.92 1.03 -5.67
CA ASP A 22 -8.72 -0.29 -6.29
C ASP A 22 -7.24 -0.71 -6.17
N PRO A 23 -6.92 -1.78 -5.45
CA PRO A 23 -5.55 -2.23 -5.21
C PRO A 23 -4.83 -2.69 -6.47
N GLY A 24 -5.55 -3.27 -7.43
CA GLY A 24 -4.99 -3.66 -8.73
C GLY A 24 -4.55 -2.43 -9.51
N LEU A 25 -5.39 -1.39 -9.56
CA LEU A 25 -5.02 -0.13 -10.24
C LEU A 25 -3.86 0.60 -9.54
N ILE A 26 -3.81 0.59 -8.21
CA ILE A 26 -2.68 1.15 -7.46
C ILE A 26 -1.38 0.41 -7.81
N PHE A 27 -1.44 -0.92 -7.88
CA PHE A 27 -0.29 -1.76 -8.21
C PHE A 27 0.18 -1.51 -9.65
N GLU A 28 -0.72 -1.52 -10.63
CA GLU A 28 -0.38 -1.31 -12.04
C GLU A 28 0.24 0.06 -12.32
N ASP A 29 -0.18 1.10 -11.58
CA ASP A 29 0.44 2.43 -11.62
C ASP A 29 1.84 2.45 -10.99
N GLY A 30 2.07 1.64 -9.94
CA GLY A 30 3.33 1.55 -9.20
C GLY A 30 4.42 0.71 -9.87
N PHE A 31 4.03 -0.39 -10.51
CA PHE A 31 4.94 -1.49 -10.84
C PHE A 31 4.81 -1.95 -12.30
N GLU A 32 5.92 -2.40 -12.87
CA GLU A 32 5.97 -3.02 -14.20
C GLU A 32 5.50 -4.47 -14.19
N ASN A 33 5.60 -5.12 -13.03
CA ASN A 33 5.12 -6.49 -12.82
C ASN A 33 3.63 -6.59 -13.12
N SER A 34 3.21 -7.81 -13.45
CA SER A 34 1.79 -8.12 -13.50
C SER A 34 1.26 -8.43 -12.09
N VAL A 35 0.01 -8.06 -11.81
CA VAL A 35 -0.59 -8.20 -10.47
C VAL A 35 -0.69 -9.67 -10.02
N ASP A 36 -0.73 -10.62 -10.96
CA ASP A 36 -0.70 -12.05 -10.67
C ASP A 36 0.67 -12.56 -10.19
N GLU A 37 1.76 -11.80 -10.39
CA GLU A 37 3.11 -12.13 -9.91
C GLU A 37 3.33 -11.79 -8.42
N VAL A 38 2.35 -11.14 -7.78
CA VAL A 38 2.43 -10.70 -6.39
C VAL A 38 1.21 -11.15 -5.60
N ASP A 39 1.34 -11.15 -4.29
CA ASP A 39 0.23 -11.21 -3.35
C ASP A 39 0.07 -9.85 -2.68
N ILE A 40 -1.13 -9.26 -2.80
CA ILE A 40 -1.51 -8.05 -2.06
C ILE A 40 -2.00 -8.52 -0.69
N LEU A 41 -1.19 -8.25 0.33
CA LEU A 41 -1.40 -8.73 1.70
C LEU A 41 -2.32 -7.81 2.50
N ALA A 42 -2.24 -6.51 2.24
CA ALA A 42 -3.07 -5.50 2.85
C ALA A 42 -3.11 -4.26 1.94
N GLU A 43 -4.16 -3.47 2.09
CA GLU A 43 -4.39 -2.26 1.31
C GLU A 43 -5.18 -1.25 2.13
N GLY A 44 -5.11 0.00 1.72
CA GLY A 44 -5.97 1.04 2.23
C GLY A 44 -5.74 2.35 1.50
N GLY A 45 -6.55 3.33 1.83
CA GLY A 45 -6.47 4.63 1.21
C GLY A 45 -7.80 5.31 1.07
N THR A 46 -7.77 6.49 0.47
CA THR A 46 -8.95 7.29 0.17
C THR A 46 -8.76 8.10 -1.11
N MET A 47 -9.86 8.35 -1.81
CA MET A 47 -9.92 9.31 -2.91
C MET A 47 -10.62 10.63 -2.50
N VAL A 48 -11.01 10.77 -1.23
CA VAL A 48 -11.74 11.94 -0.73
C VAL A 48 -10.74 13.08 -0.47
N ARG A 49 -10.91 14.21 -1.18
CA ARG A 49 -10.05 15.42 -1.09
C ARG A 49 -8.59 15.20 -1.51
N GLY A 50 -8.36 14.23 -2.38
CA GLY A 50 -7.04 13.82 -2.82
C GLY A 50 -6.96 12.31 -2.88
N PHE A 51 -6.00 11.81 -3.63
CA PHE A 51 -5.68 10.40 -3.67
C PHE A 51 -4.58 10.13 -2.65
N ASP A 52 -4.78 9.24 -1.70
CA ASP A 52 -3.71 8.72 -0.83
C ASP A 52 -4.01 7.25 -0.62
N ALA A 53 -3.17 6.39 -1.17
CA ALA A 53 -3.40 4.96 -1.19
C ALA A 53 -2.12 4.18 -0.94
N TRP A 54 -2.26 3.00 -0.36
CA TRP A 54 -1.13 2.18 0.02
C TRP A 54 -1.42 0.69 -0.13
N LEU A 55 -0.34 -0.08 -0.31
CA LEU A 55 -0.35 -1.53 -0.45
C LEU A 55 0.78 -2.14 0.39
N LYS A 56 0.52 -3.28 1.02
CA LYS A 56 1.53 -4.23 1.47
C LYS A 56 1.54 -5.41 0.50
N ILE A 57 2.71 -5.73 -0.04
CA ILE A 57 2.88 -6.64 -1.17
C ILE A 57 3.96 -7.67 -0.84
N SER A 58 3.73 -8.93 -1.21
CA SER A 58 4.75 -9.97 -1.22
C SER A 58 4.94 -10.51 -2.64
N PRO A 59 6.13 -10.38 -3.26
CA PRO A 59 6.40 -10.97 -4.56
C PRO A 59 6.46 -12.50 -4.48
N LYS A 60 5.81 -13.21 -5.42
CA LYS A 60 5.76 -14.68 -5.37
C LYS A 60 7.09 -15.32 -5.71
N LEU A 61 7.69 -14.91 -6.83
CA LEU A 61 8.94 -15.49 -7.35
C LEU A 61 9.82 -14.47 -8.07
N THR A 62 9.31 -13.26 -8.32
CA THR A 62 9.99 -12.24 -9.13
C THR A 62 10.47 -11.09 -8.26
N THR A 63 11.53 -10.43 -8.70
CA THR A 63 11.91 -9.14 -8.13
C THR A 63 10.87 -8.11 -8.53
N LEU A 64 10.38 -7.36 -7.54
CA LEU A 64 9.46 -6.25 -7.77
C LEU A 64 10.18 -5.14 -8.52
N ARG A 65 9.56 -4.60 -9.57
CA ARG A 65 10.11 -3.58 -10.47
C ARG A 65 9.22 -2.33 -10.41
N PRO A 66 9.57 -1.37 -9.54
CA PRO A 66 8.89 -0.08 -9.52
C PRO A 66 9.05 0.62 -10.86
N ARG A 67 7.96 1.19 -11.39
CA ARG A 67 8.04 2.08 -12.55
C ARG A 67 8.87 3.30 -12.17
N ASN A 68 9.70 3.78 -13.11
CA ASN A 68 10.57 4.94 -12.91
C ASN A 68 11.52 4.78 -11.71
N LEU A 69 12.01 3.56 -11.46
CA LEU A 69 12.93 3.27 -10.33
C LEU A 69 14.13 4.23 -10.26
N SER A 70 14.62 4.74 -11.40
CA SER A 70 15.72 5.72 -11.46
C SER A 70 15.42 7.03 -10.75
N ASP A 71 14.15 7.36 -10.59
CA ASP A 71 13.70 8.64 -10.06
C ASP A 71 13.47 8.56 -8.54
N TYR A 72 13.50 7.34 -7.98
CA TYR A 72 13.43 7.11 -6.54
C TYR A 72 14.78 7.38 -5.89
N ALA A 73 14.81 8.28 -4.91
CA ALA A 73 15.96 8.55 -4.08
C ALA A 73 15.89 7.76 -2.77
N TYR A 74 17.02 7.25 -2.29
CA TYR A 74 17.10 6.66 -0.96
C TYR A 74 16.85 7.72 0.12
N HIS A 75 16.07 7.35 1.13
CA HIS A 75 15.72 8.22 2.25
C HIS A 75 15.85 7.48 3.58
N ASP A 76 15.97 8.23 4.67
CA ASP A 76 15.83 7.66 6.01
C ASP A 76 14.45 7.01 6.19
N CYS A 77 14.44 5.84 6.81
CA CYS A 77 13.24 5.01 6.94
C CYS A 77 12.28 5.47 8.04
N ALA A 78 12.67 6.32 8.99
CA ALA A 78 11.93 6.55 10.22
C ALA A 78 10.49 7.02 9.97
N GLU A 79 10.30 7.95 9.03
CA GLU A 79 8.98 8.48 8.68
C GLU A 79 8.10 7.41 8.01
N MET A 80 8.64 6.72 6.98
CA MET A 80 7.91 5.68 6.26
C MET A 80 7.52 4.54 7.19
N VAL A 81 8.43 4.10 8.06
CA VAL A 81 8.20 3.07 9.07
C VAL A 81 7.09 3.48 10.02
N ALA A 82 7.17 4.69 10.60
CA ALA A 82 6.16 5.16 11.54
C ALA A 82 4.77 5.24 10.88
N TRP A 83 4.71 5.73 9.64
CA TRP A 83 3.46 5.82 8.90
C TRP A 83 2.88 4.45 8.52
N PHE A 84 3.70 3.57 7.94
CA PHE A 84 3.25 2.23 7.55
C PHE A 84 2.87 1.40 8.77
N HIS A 85 3.59 1.51 9.89
CA HIS A 85 3.17 0.87 11.14
C HIS A 85 1.81 1.39 11.60
N ALA A 86 1.57 2.71 11.57
CA ALA A 86 0.31 3.28 11.98
C ALA A 86 -0.89 2.79 11.15
N VAL A 87 -0.72 2.58 9.83
CA VAL A 87 -1.82 2.15 8.96
C VAL A 87 -1.96 0.63 8.83
N THR A 88 -0.88 -0.14 9.02
CA THR A 88 -0.89 -1.61 8.90
C THR A 88 -0.97 -2.33 10.24
N GLY A 89 -0.49 -1.72 11.32
CA GLY A 89 -0.24 -2.37 12.60
C GLY A 89 0.89 -3.40 12.57
N ASP A 90 1.77 -3.38 11.56
CA ASP A 90 2.81 -4.39 11.38
C ASP A 90 4.04 -4.15 12.26
N ASP A 91 4.08 -4.81 13.41
CA ASP A 91 5.17 -4.69 14.38
C ASP A 91 6.56 -5.10 13.86
N ASN A 92 6.64 -5.80 12.71
CA ASN A 92 7.93 -6.08 12.07
C ASN A 92 8.64 -4.79 11.61
N LEU A 93 7.88 -3.71 11.36
CA LEU A 93 8.44 -2.41 10.99
C LEU A 93 9.13 -1.70 12.17
N ILE A 94 8.68 -1.93 13.41
CA ILE A 94 9.26 -1.33 14.62
C ILE A 94 10.45 -2.12 15.13
N THR A 95 10.39 -3.44 14.97
CA THR A 95 11.44 -4.34 15.42
C THR A 95 12.63 -4.13 14.49
N MET A 96 13.65 -3.36 14.92
CA MET A 96 14.81 -2.96 14.11
C MET A 96 15.47 -4.16 13.40
N HIS A 97 14.97 -4.49 12.22
CA HIS A 97 15.60 -5.41 11.32
C HIS A 97 16.49 -4.59 10.39
N SER A 98 17.77 -4.95 10.32
CA SER A 98 18.80 -4.28 9.50
C SER A 98 18.58 -4.42 7.97
N GLY A 99 17.37 -4.77 7.54
CA GLY A 99 17.01 -5.09 6.17
C GLY A 99 16.08 -4.08 5.49
N LEU A 100 15.65 -3.02 6.20
CA LEU A 100 14.78 -2.01 5.62
C LEU A 100 15.51 -1.16 4.58
N THR A 101 14.89 -0.97 3.43
CA THR A 101 15.34 -0.04 2.39
C THR A 101 14.20 0.90 2.06
N CYS A 102 14.40 2.20 2.20
CA CYS A 102 13.36 3.20 1.98
C CYS A 102 13.73 4.13 0.83
N GLN A 103 12.78 4.32 -0.07
CA GLN A 103 12.95 5.12 -1.26
C GLN A 103 11.72 6.00 -1.46
N VAL A 104 11.97 7.25 -1.85
CA VAL A 104 10.94 8.24 -2.13
C VAL A 104 11.07 8.72 -3.56
N TYR A 105 9.94 8.84 -4.24
CA TYR A 105 9.80 9.63 -5.46
C TYR A 105 8.90 10.82 -5.15
N GLU A 106 9.40 12.02 -5.37
CA GLU A 106 8.60 13.24 -5.34
C GLU A 106 8.54 13.79 -6.76
N GLU A 107 7.35 14.19 -7.22
CA GLU A 107 7.19 14.73 -8.56
C GLU A 107 7.56 16.22 -8.58
N PRO A 108 8.74 16.60 -9.13
CA PRO A 108 9.24 17.98 -9.01
C PRO A 108 8.44 18.99 -9.83
N ARG A 109 7.62 18.53 -10.79
CA ARG A 109 6.90 19.41 -11.72
C ARG A 109 5.68 20.08 -11.10
N PHE A 110 5.13 19.55 -10.01
CA PHE A 110 3.95 20.11 -9.35
C PHE A 110 4.32 20.70 -7.99
N LYS A 111 3.76 21.86 -7.65
CA LYS A 111 3.98 22.53 -6.35
C LYS A 111 3.22 21.87 -5.18
N PHE A 112 2.64 20.69 -5.40
CA PHE A 112 1.80 19.99 -4.43
C PHE A 112 2.53 18.76 -3.91
N GLU A 113 2.19 18.31 -2.71
CA GLU A 113 2.66 17.04 -2.16
C GLU A 113 2.08 15.90 -3.01
N ASN A 114 2.85 15.48 -4.01
CA ASN A 114 2.58 14.36 -4.88
C ASN A 114 3.81 13.47 -4.88
N GLY A 115 3.65 12.21 -4.50
CA GLY A 115 4.80 11.34 -4.39
C GLY A 115 4.44 9.90 -4.18
N ARG A 116 5.50 9.11 -4.07
CA ARG A 116 5.45 7.68 -3.84
C ARG A 116 6.49 7.31 -2.80
N TRP A 117 6.11 6.42 -1.91
CA TRP A 117 7.04 5.75 -1.01
C TRP A 117 7.12 4.29 -1.39
N LEU A 118 8.34 3.77 -1.30
CA LEU A 118 8.64 2.36 -1.42
C LEU A 118 9.55 1.98 -0.25
N LEU A 119 9.00 1.21 0.68
CA LEU A 119 9.74 0.59 1.77
C LEU A 119 9.83 -0.91 1.49
N ALA A 120 11.04 -1.44 1.38
CA ALA A 120 11.30 -2.86 1.24
C ALA A 120 11.80 -3.42 2.58
N ASP A 121 11.10 -4.42 3.10
CA ASP A 121 11.54 -5.23 4.23
C ASP A 121 12.17 -6.53 3.71
N ARG A 122 13.49 -6.56 3.68
CA ARG A 122 14.24 -7.72 3.18
C ARG A 122 14.20 -8.93 4.12
N SER A 123 13.83 -8.77 5.39
CA SER A 123 13.70 -9.89 6.34
C SER A 123 12.55 -10.80 5.96
N GLU A 124 11.42 -10.18 5.64
CA GLU A 124 10.15 -10.86 5.33
C GLU A 124 9.88 -10.96 3.81
N GLY A 125 10.74 -10.34 2.98
CA GLY A 125 10.52 -10.26 1.54
C GLY A 125 9.30 -9.41 1.15
N SER A 126 8.85 -8.54 2.06
CA SER A 126 7.66 -7.72 1.89
C SER A 126 8.00 -6.31 1.42
N TYR A 127 7.08 -5.70 0.68
CA TYR A 127 7.17 -4.33 0.20
C TYR A 127 5.95 -3.55 0.66
N TYR A 128 6.16 -2.30 1.02
CA TYR A 128 5.14 -1.36 1.42
C TYR A 128 5.22 -0.18 0.45
N TYR A 129 4.13 0.03 -0.26
CA TYR A 129 4.02 1.06 -1.29
C TYR A 129 2.95 2.04 -0.88
N ARG A 130 3.22 3.33 -1.05
CA ARG A 130 2.25 4.41 -0.88
C ARG A 130 2.35 5.33 -2.08
N ILE A 131 1.21 5.85 -2.51
CA ILE A 131 1.10 6.89 -3.52
C ILE A 131 0.10 7.93 -3.04
N TRP A 132 0.45 9.20 -3.16
CA TRP A 132 -0.45 10.28 -2.85
C TRP A 132 -0.42 11.36 -3.93
N LYS A 133 -1.59 11.98 -4.14
CA LYS A 133 -1.83 13.14 -4.97
C LYS A 133 -2.83 14.04 -4.27
N HIS A 134 -2.37 15.13 -3.67
CA HIS A 134 -3.27 16.10 -3.04
C HIS A 134 -3.72 17.16 -4.04
N ASN A 135 -5.04 17.29 -4.21
CA ASN A 135 -5.64 18.43 -4.91
C ASN A 135 -6.02 19.46 -3.85
N ASN A 136 -5.44 20.67 -3.90
CA ASN A 136 -5.93 21.80 -3.10
C ASN A 136 -7.35 22.20 -3.52
#